data_AF-A0A6L5FVB6-F1
#
_entry.id   AF-A0A6L5FVB6-F1
#
_cell.length_a   1.000
_cell.length_b   1.000
_cell.length_c   1.000
_cell.angle_alpha   90.00
_cell.angle_beta   90.00
_cell.angle_gamma   90.00
#
_symmetry.space_group_name_H-M   'P 1'
#
loop_
_entity.id
_entity.type
_entity.pdbx_description
1 polymer ?
#
loop_
_entity_poly.entity_id
_entity_poly.type
_entity_poly.pdbx_seq_one_letter_code
_entity_poly.pdbx_strand_id
1 'polypeptide(L)'
;MANDPHPRGIIDTSVVIDLERIEPDALPAEVAISAVTLAELAAGPHATSDPAERARRQDRLQRTEATFDPLPIDGAVARAYGRLYAAVVAGGREARGRRALDLLVAATALAANLPVYTRNPDDFAGLEDLLEIVPVD
;
A
#
# COMPACT_ATOMS: atom_id res chain seq x y z
N MET A 1 -17.59 -8.24 -16.59
CA MET A 1 -16.86 -7.29 -17.48
C MET A 1 -15.54 -7.06 -16.79
N ALA A 2 -14.42 -7.35 -17.44
CA ALA A 2 -13.12 -7.05 -16.85
C ALA A 2 -13.11 -5.54 -16.58
N ASN A 3 -12.89 -5.16 -15.32
CA ASN A 3 -12.77 -3.75 -14.96
C ASN A 3 -11.52 -3.26 -15.70
N ASP A 4 -11.65 -2.29 -16.61
CA ASP A 4 -10.47 -1.69 -17.22
C ASP A 4 -9.54 -1.22 -16.09
N PRO A 5 -8.23 -1.53 -16.14
CA PRO A 5 -7.31 -1.08 -15.10
C PRO A 5 -7.38 0.43 -14.97
N HIS A 6 -7.46 0.90 -13.72
CA HIS A 6 -7.54 2.32 -13.42
C HIS A 6 -6.38 3.07 -14.08
N PRO A 7 -6.58 4.31 -14.56
CA PRO A 7 -5.50 5.07 -15.17
C PRO A 7 -4.33 5.27 -14.21
N ARG A 8 -4.61 5.32 -12.89
CA ARG A 8 -3.60 5.35 -11.83
C ARG A 8 -4.10 4.64 -10.58
N GLY A 9 -3.21 4.00 -9.83
CA GLY A 9 -3.52 3.38 -8.54
C GLY A 9 -2.32 3.33 -7.61
N ILE A 10 -2.58 3.19 -6.29
CA ILE A 10 -1.53 2.93 -5.31
C ILE A 10 -1.38 1.44 -5.14
N ILE A 11 -0.15 0.94 -5.24
CA ILE A 11 0.19 -0.42 -4.86
C ILE A 11 0.72 -0.42 -3.42
N ASP A 12 0.27 -1.37 -2.61
CA ASP A 12 0.79 -1.53 -1.26
C ASP A 12 2.15 -2.27 -1.25
N THR A 13 2.71 -2.44 -0.06
CA THR A 13 4.03 -3.07 0.12
C THR A 13 4.04 -4.53 -0.34
N SER A 14 2.92 -5.25 -0.24
CA SER A 14 2.84 -6.64 -0.70
C SER A 14 2.95 -6.73 -2.22
N VAL A 15 2.32 -5.80 -2.94
CA VAL A 15 2.40 -5.72 -4.40
C VAL A 15 3.78 -5.26 -4.87
N VAL A 16 4.42 -4.30 -4.18
CA VAL A 16 5.81 -3.92 -4.50
C VAL A 16 6.78 -5.09 -4.32
N ILE A 17 6.57 -5.91 -3.28
CA ILE A 17 7.43 -7.07 -3.00
C ILE A 17 7.39 -8.12 -4.11
N ASP A 18 6.19 -8.38 -4.64
CA ASP A 18 5.94 -9.43 -5.64
C ASP A 18 5.69 -8.85 -7.05
N LEU A 19 6.06 -7.60 -7.32
CA LEU A 19 5.71 -6.87 -8.55
C LEU A 19 6.07 -7.63 -9.84
N GLU A 20 7.23 -8.30 -9.86
CA GLU A 20 7.71 -9.10 -10.99
C GLU A 20 6.90 -10.39 -11.25
N ARG A 21 5.99 -10.75 -10.32
CA ARG A 21 5.18 -11.97 -10.36
C ARG A 21 3.71 -11.69 -10.69
N ILE A 22 3.33 -10.41 -10.77
CA ILE A 22 1.96 -9.98 -11.01
C ILE A 22 1.81 -9.70 -12.50
N GLU A 23 0.75 -10.23 -13.10
CA GLU A 23 0.44 -9.97 -14.51
C GLU A 23 0.23 -8.47 -14.74
N PRO A 24 0.86 -7.86 -15.77
CA PRO A 24 0.76 -6.42 -16.00
C PRO A 24 -0.68 -5.90 -16.14
N ASP A 25 -1.58 -6.70 -16.71
CA ASP A 25 -2.99 -6.35 -16.89
C ASP A 25 -3.79 -6.33 -15.57
N ALA A 26 -3.22 -6.86 -14.49
CA ALA A 26 -3.80 -6.79 -13.14
C ALA A 26 -3.39 -5.51 -12.38
N LEU A 27 -2.50 -4.68 -12.95
CA LEU A 27 -2.00 -3.45 -12.36
C LEU A 27 -2.63 -2.21 -13.03
N PRO A 28 -2.66 -1.05 -12.36
CA PRO A 28 -3.09 0.19 -13.00
C PRO A 28 -2.07 0.62 -14.07
N ALA A 29 -2.52 1.41 -15.04
CA ALA A 29 -1.64 1.91 -16.11
C ALA A 29 -0.49 2.78 -15.56
N GLU A 30 -0.77 3.56 -14.51
CA GLU A 30 0.23 4.30 -13.75
C GLU A 30 0.23 3.85 -12.27
N VAL A 31 1.41 3.51 -11.76
CA VAL A 31 1.59 3.00 -10.40
C VAL A 31 2.16 4.10 -9.50
N ALA A 32 1.56 4.25 -8.32
CA ALA A 32 2.11 5.07 -7.23
C ALA A 32 2.34 4.21 -5.98
N ILE A 33 3.20 4.68 -5.08
CA ILE A 33 3.39 4.09 -3.75
C ILE A 33 3.20 5.15 -2.67
N SER A 34 2.85 4.74 -1.46
CA SER A 34 2.86 5.62 -0.28
C SER A 34 4.28 5.72 0.30
N ALA A 35 4.62 6.84 0.93
CA ALA A 35 5.81 6.96 1.78
C ALA A 35 5.83 5.91 2.90
N VAL A 36 4.67 5.38 3.34
CA VAL A 36 4.58 4.27 4.29
C VAL A 36 5.20 3.00 3.70
N THR A 37 4.86 2.67 2.44
CA THR A 37 5.43 1.52 1.74
C THR A 37 6.94 1.63 1.61
N LEU A 38 7.44 2.82 1.26
CA LEU A 38 8.89 3.04 1.25
C LEU A 38 9.51 2.85 2.65
N ALA A 39 8.86 3.34 3.71
CA ALA A 39 9.33 3.17 5.07
C ALA A 39 9.39 1.70 5.51
N GLU A 40 8.39 0.88 5.13
CA GLU A 40 8.39 -0.56 5.40
C GLU A 40 9.53 -1.28 4.68
N LEU A 41 9.76 -0.95 3.40
CA LEU A 41 10.89 -1.48 2.63
C LEU A 41 12.23 -1.05 3.22
N ALA A 42 12.35 0.19 3.69
CA ALA A 42 13.56 0.70 4.33
C ALA A 42 13.86 0.01 5.66
N ALA A 43 12.84 -0.35 6.44
CA ALA A 43 13.00 -1.14 7.66
C ALA A 43 13.42 -2.60 7.38
N GLY A 44 12.99 -3.15 6.24
CA GLY A 44 13.16 -4.56 5.86
C GLY A 44 14.59 -5.12 6.01
N PRO A 45 15.63 -4.48 5.43
CA PRO A 45 17.02 -4.91 5.56
C PRO A 45 17.50 -4.92 7.02
N HIS A 46 17.00 -4.03 7.87
CA HIS A 46 17.41 -3.93 9.27
C HIS A 46 16.70 -4.98 10.16
N ALA A 47 15.56 -5.49 9.72
CA ALA A 47 14.75 -6.46 10.47
C ALA A 47 15.17 -7.94 10.30
N THR A 48 16.15 -8.24 9.46
CA THR A 48 16.64 -9.62 9.23
C THR A 48 18.07 -9.82 9.74
N SER A 49 18.42 -11.04 10.13
CA SER A 49 19.78 -11.47 10.44
C SER A 49 20.46 -12.25 9.31
N ASP A 50 19.69 -12.76 8.32
CA ASP A 50 20.22 -13.48 7.17
C ASP A 50 20.87 -12.50 6.17
N PRO A 51 22.19 -12.62 5.89
CA PRO A 51 22.88 -11.76 4.93
C PRO A 51 22.31 -11.81 3.51
N ALA A 52 21.86 -12.97 3.04
CA ALA A 52 21.31 -13.12 1.69
C ALA A 52 19.96 -12.43 1.57
N GLU A 53 19.09 -12.61 2.58
CA GLU A 53 17.81 -11.89 2.66
C GLU A 53 18.01 -10.39 2.81
N ARG A 54 18.99 -9.95 3.59
CA ARG A 54 19.33 -8.53 3.74
C ARG A 54 19.69 -7.91 2.39
N ALA A 55 20.54 -8.58 1.61
CA ALA A 55 20.94 -8.11 0.28
C ALA A 55 19.74 -8.01 -0.68
N ARG A 56 18.85 -9.02 -0.69
CA ARG A 56 17.60 -8.98 -1.49
C ARG A 56 16.69 -7.81 -1.11
N ARG A 57 16.48 -7.57 0.19
CA ARG A 57 15.65 -6.45 0.66
C ARG A 57 16.27 -5.09 0.34
N GLN A 58 17.59 -4.98 0.43
CA GLN A 58 18.32 -3.75 0.10
C GLN A 58 18.22 -3.41 -1.39
N ASP A 59 18.38 -4.42 -2.26
CA ASP A 59 18.22 -4.27 -3.70
C ASP A 59 16.78 -3.85 -4.06
N ARG A 60 15.76 -4.47 -3.45
CA ARG A 60 14.36 -4.06 -3.63
C ARG A 60 14.10 -2.61 -3.20
N LEU A 61 14.63 -2.18 -2.05
CA LEU A 61 14.53 -0.79 -1.61
C LEU A 61 15.12 0.17 -2.66
N GLN A 62 16.35 -0.10 -3.11
CA GLN A 62 17.05 0.76 -4.08
C GLN A 62 16.31 0.85 -5.42
N ARG A 63 15.78 -0.27 -5.93
CA ARG A 63 14.97 -0.28 -7.15
C ARG A 63 13.69 0.52 -6.98
N THR A 64 13.05 0.41 -5.82
CA THR A 64 11.82 1.15 -5.51
C THR A 64 12.11 2.66 -5.45
N GLU A 65 13.17 3.09 -4.78
CA GLU A 65 13.61 4.49 -4.71
C GLU A 65 13.98 5.07 -6.08
N ALA A 66 14.57 4.25 -6.95
CA ALA A 66 14.93 4.67 -8.30
C ALA A 66 13.72 4.76 -9.25
N THR A 67 12.62 4.06 -8.93
CA THR A 67 11.45 3.94 -9.82
C THR A 67 10.32 4.88 -9.43
N PHE A 68 10.12 5.10 -8.13
CA PHE A 68 8.94 5.80 -7.61
C PHE A 68 9.31 7.06 -6.84
N ASP A 69 8.49 8.11 -7.02
CA ASP A 69 8.39 9.25 -6.10
C ASP A 69 7.19 8.99 -5.16
N PRO A 70 7.41 8.59 -3.89
CA PRO A 70 6.32 8.20 -3.00
C PRO A 70 5.40 9.36 -2.65
N LEU A 71 4.09 9.10 -2.59
CA LEU A 71 3.13 10.08 -2.10
C LEU A 71 3.36 10.35 -0.60
N PRO A 72 3.51 11.63 -0.21
CA PRO A 72 3.87 11.99 1.15
C PRO A 72 2.70 11.81 2.13
N ILE A 73 3.02 11.64 3.41
CA ILE A 73 2.04 11.75 4.49
C ILE A 73 1.91 13.22 4.88
N ASP A 74 0.83 13.85 4.45
CA ASP A 74 0.54 15.27 4.69
C ASP A 74 -0.76 15.48 5.49
N GLY A 75 -1.20 16.73 5.57
CA GLY A 75 -2.44 17.08 6.28
C GLY A 75 -3.72 16.50 5.63
N ALA A 76 -3.74 16.22 4.33
CA ALA A 76 -4.87 15.58 3.67
C ALA A 76 -4.92 14.09 4.04
N VAL A 77 -3.77 13.41 4.03
CA VAL A 77 -3.62 12.02 4.49
C VAL A 77 -4.03 11.90 5.95
N ALA A 78 -3.60 12.82 6.82
CA ALA A 78 -3.98 12.80 8.25
C ALA A 78 -5.50 12.88 8.46
N ARG A 79 -6.21 13.71 7.68
CA ARG A 79 -7.69 13.80 7.76
C ARG A 79 -8.37 12.56 7.18
N ALA A 80 -7.84 11.99 6.11
CA ALA A 80 -8.33 10.75 5.53
C ALA A 80 -8.18 9.58 6.53
N TYR A 81 -7.03 9.48 7.19
CA TYR A 81 -6.77 8.48 8.23
C TYR A 81 -7.81 8.54 9.34
N GLY A 82 -8.16 9.74 9.83
CA GLY A 82 -9.19 9.88 10.87
C GLY A 82 -10.56 9.30 10.47
N ARG A 83 -10.95 9.44 9.19
CA ARG A 83 -12.20 8.85 8.67
C ARG A 83 -12.12 7.33 8.61
N LEU A 84 -11.02 6.79 8.08
CA LEU A 84 -10.81 5.35 7.98
C LEU A 84 -10.72 4.69 9.37
N TYR A 85 -10.02 5.34 10.30
CA TYR A 85 -9.95 4.91 11.70
C TYR A 85 -11.35 4.81 12.32
N ALA A 86 -12.19 5.83 12.12
CA ALA A 86 -13.55 5.83 12.64
C ALA A 86 -14.38 4.68 12.05
N ALA A 87 -14.25 4.41 10.74
CA ALA A 87 -14.93 3.29 10.09
C ALA A 87 -14.49 1.92 10.66
N VAL A 88 -13.17 1.73 10.86
CA VAL A 88 -12.61 0.49 11.42
C VAL A 88 -13.11 0.24 12.83
N VAL A 89 -13.10 1.28 13.68
CA VAL A 89 -13.58 1.18 15.08
C VAL A 89 -15.08 0.94 15.13
N ALA A 90 -15.87 1.63 14.29
CA ALA A 90 -17.31 1.39 14.20
C ALA A 90 -17.63 -0.06 13.74
N GLY A 91 -16.78 -0.63 12.90
CA GLY A 91 -16.83 -2.05 12.50
C GLY A 91 -16.29 -3.04 13.55
N GLY A 92 -15.99 -2.59 14.78
CA GLY A 92 -15.56 -3.46 15.88
C GLY A 92 -14.13 -3.99 15.76
N ARG A 93 -13.29 -3.39 14.91
CA ARG A 93 -11.90 -3.80 14.68
C ARG A 93 -10.90 -2.86 15.36
N GLU A 94 -9.72 -3.40 15.65
CA GLU A 94 -8.61 -2.61 16.19
C GLU A 94 -7.81 -1.93 15.06
N ALA A 95 -7.50 -0.64 15.24
CA ALA A 95 -6.71 0.17 14.32
C ALA A 95 -5.30 0.46 14.87
N ARG A 96 -4.59 -0.58 15.35
CA ARG A 96 -3.27 -0.49 15.98
C ARG A 96 -2.27 -1.49 15.39
N GLY A 97 -0.98 -1.31 15.67
CA GLY A 97 0.07 -2.19 15.18
C GLY A 97 0.20 -2.12 13.65
N ARG A 98 0.36 -3.27 12.99
CA ARG A 98 0.46 -3.37 11.52
C ARG A 98 -0.69 -2.67 10.80
N ARG A 99 -1.93 -2.87 11.28
CA ARG A 99 -3.12 -2.25 10.67
C ARG A 99 -3.09 -0.72 10.67
N ALA A 100 -2.35 -0.08 11.59
CA ALA A 100 -2.19 1.38 11.55
C ALA A 100 -1.37 1.84 10.32
N LEU A 101 -0.38 1.03 9.89
CA LEU A 101 0.38 1.30 8.67
C LEU A 101 -0.48 1.05 7.42
N ASP A 102 -1.22 -0.05 7.38
CA ASP A 102 -2.17 -0.34 6.30
C ASP A 102 -3.20 0.78 6.16
N LEU A 103 -3.71 1.31 7.28
CA LEU A 103 -4.61 2.47 7.28
C LEU A 103 -3.96 3.76 6.79
N LEU A 104 -2.65 3.96 6.99
CA LEU A 104 -1.94 5.11 6.42
C LEU A 104 -1.74 4.96 4.91
N VAL A 105 -1.52 3.74 4.40
CA VAL A 105 -1.51 3.46 2.95
C VAL A 105 -2.90 3.76 2.37
N ALA A 106 -3.97 3.23 2.98
CA ALA A 106 -5.34 3.52 2.58
C ALA A 106 -5.68 5.02 2.67
N ALA A 107 -5.21 5.72 3.71
CA ALA A 107 -5.41 7.15 3.85
C ALA A 107 -4.70 7.95 2.76
N THR A 108 -3.50 7.50 2.35
CA THR A 108 -2.76 8.08 1.22
C THR A 108 -3.59 7.96 -0.06
N ALA A 109 -4.15 6.78 -0.30
CA ALA A 109 -5.00 6.52 -1.46
C ALA A 109 -6.30 7.30 -1.46
N LEU A 110 -6.98 7.34 -0.31
CA LEU A 110 -8.20 8.12 -0.15
C LEU A 110 -7.94 9.63 -0.32
N ALA A 111 -6.80 10.14 0.15
CA ALA A 111 -6.44 11.55 -0.04
C ALA A 111 -6.10 11.88 -1.50
N ALA A 112 -5.50 10.93 -2.23
CA ALA A 112 -5.16 11.07 -3.65
C ALA A 112 -6.32 10.72 -4.60
N ASN A 113 -7.45 10.23 -4.07
CA ASN A 113 -8.57 9.69 -4.84
C ASN A 113 -8.13 8.57 -5.81
N LEU A 114 -7.33 7.64 -5.30
CA LEU A 114 -6.81 6.49 -6.04
C LEU A 114 -7.28 5.18 -5.39
N PRO A 115 -7.50 4.11 -6.17
CA PRO A 115 -7.70 2.77 -5.63
C PRO A 115 -6.42 2.20 -5.00
N VAL A 116 -6.58 1.25 -4.08
CA VAL A 116 -5.46 0.46 -3.53
C VAL A 116 -5.42 -0.91 -4.17
N TYR A 117 -4.30 -1.25 -4.78
CA TYR A 117 -3.97 -2.56 -5.28
C TYR A 117 -3.18 -3.33 -4.21
N THR A 118 -3.64 -4.52 -3.84
CA THR A 118 -3.08 -5.29 -2.71
C THR A 118 -3.17 -6.80 -2.95
N ARG A 119 -2.18 -7.54 -2.44
CA ARG A 119 -2.25 -9.01 -2.33
C ARG A 119 -2.95 -9.47 -1.06
N ASN A 120 -3.30 -8.55 -0.14
CA ASN A 120 -3.91 -8.83 1.16
C ASN A 120 -5.19 -7.99 1.37
N PRO A 121 -6.25 -8.18 0.57
CA PRO A 121 -7.46 -7.34 0.65
C PRO A 121 -8.11 -7.34 2.04
N ASP A 122 -7.98 -8.43 2.80
CA ASP A 122 -8.50 -8.55 4.17
C ASP A 122 -7.88 -7.54 5.15
N ASP A 123 -6.67 -7.03 4.87
CA ASP A 123 -6.04 -5.99 5.70
C ASP A 123 -6.88 -4.69 5.68
N PHE A 124 -7.60 -4.45 4.58
CA PHE A 124 -8.44 -3.26 4.31
C PHE A 124 -9.94 -3.48 4.51
N ALA A 125 -10.35 -4.64 5.01
CA ALA A 125 -11.77 -4.94 5.14
C ALA A 125 -12.49 -3.87 6.00
N GLY A 126 -13.72 -3.51 5.60
CA GLY A 126 -14.54 -2.44 6.21
C GLY A 126 -14.26 -1.02 5.73
N LEU A 127 -13.43 -0.86 4.71
CA LEU A 127 -13.13 0.43 4.10
C LEU A 127 -13.78 0.59 2.72
N GLU A 128 -14.54 -0.42 2.26
CA GLU A 128 -15.06 -0.54 0.89
C GLU A 128 -16.03 0.60 0.52
N ASP A 129 -16.75 1.16 1.51
CA ASP A 129 -17.63 2.32 1.32
C ASP A 129 -16.86 3.64 1.16
N LEU A 130 -15.57 3.66 1.49
CA LEU A 130 -14.72 4.86 1.50
C LEU A 130 -13.64 4.82 0.41
N LEU A 131 -13.16 3.63 0.04
CA LEU A 131 -12.00 3.43 -0.80
C LEU A 131 -12.16 2.17 -1.65
N GLU A 132 -11.84 2.27 -2.93
CA GLU A 132 -11.79 1.10 -3.80
C GLU A 132 -10.53 0.27 -3.53
N ILE A 133 -10.75 -1.01 -3.24
CA ILE A 133 -9.69 -2.01 -3.03
C ILE A 133 -9.72 -2.98 -4.20
N VAL A 134 -8.59 -3.15 -4.88
CA VAL A 134 -8.40 -4.03 -6.03
C VAL A 134 -7.46 -5.16 -5.65
N PRO A 135 -7.97 -6.38 -5.42
CA PRO A 135 -7.13 -7.55 -5.17
C PRO A 135 -6.27 -7.91 -6.38
N VAL A 136 -5.02 -8.32 -6.15
CA VAL A 136 -4.13 -8.87 -7.18
C VAL A 136 -3.45 -10.16 -6.69
N ASP A 137 -3.23 -11.10 -7.62
CA ASP A 137 -2.71 -12.46 -7.35
C ASP A 137 -1.19 -12.61 -7.54
#